data_AF-A0A925EXH3-F1
#
_entry.id   AF-A0A925EXH3-F1
#
_cell.length_a   1.000
_cell.length_b   1.000
_cell.length_c   1.000
_cell.angle_alpha   90.00
_cell.angle_beta   90.00
_cell.angle_gamma   90.00
#
_symmetry.space_group_name_H-M   'P 1'
#
loop_
_entity.id
_entity.type
_entity.pdbx_description
1 polymer ?
#
loop_
_entity_poly.entity_id
_entity_poly.type
_entity_poly.pdbx_seq_one_letter_code
_entity_poly.pdbx_strand_id
1 'polypeptide(L)'
;MFLKKVYQQWRAFFWAIIIALAAQFFFMAKGIENVPFFIYSMYSYAHQPQDSFNVILVKTQGGYLNPYQLSGRESEMLMNNISYFSKMKKLAYQDYITPTVERRFKNKLPINTYNFVERGLVNNHLQFSKYTGWWKRYLATVYKNPFDSVMVVSAYIQYQPEFSKSPVDSVIFTCYFK
;
A
#
# COMPACT_ATOMS: atom_id res chain seq x y z
N MET A 1 20.56 -34.26 11.97
CA MET A 1 20.34 -35.38 12.93
C MET A 1 18.87 -35.58 13.31
N PHE A 2 18.07 -34.51 13.44
CA PHE A 2 16.64 -34.55 13.80
C PHE A 2 15.74 -35.26 12.77
N LEU A 3 15.77 -34.85 11.49
CA LEU A 3 14.93 -35.42 10.42
C LEU A 3 15.11 -36.93 10.23
N LYS A 4 16.34 -37.44 10.39
CA LYS A 4 16.66 -38.87 10.30
C LYS A 4 15.99 -39.67 11.43
N LYS A 5 15.97 -39.13 12.66
CA LYS A 5 15.27 -39.75 13.80
C LYS A 5 13.75 -39.72 13.62
N VAL A 6 13.20 -38.61 13.13
CA VAL A 6 11.77 -38.47 12.83
C VAL A 6 11.32 -39.47 11.76
N TYR A 7 12.10 -39.67 10.71
CA TYR A 7 11.80 -40.66 9.67
C TYR A 7 11.76 -42.10 10.20
N GLN A 8 12.68 -42.44 11.10
CA GLN A 8 12.76 -43.78 11.68
C GLN A 8 11.59 -44.09 12.62
N GLN A 9 11.08 -43.09 13.33
CA GLN A 9 10.07 -43.28 14.38
C GLN A 9 8.63 -42.97 13.89
N TRP A 10 8.44 -41.93 13.08
CA TRP A 10 7.13 -41.45 12.62
C TRP A 10 7.16 -41.02 11.14
N ARG A 11 7.10 -42.01 10.23
CA ARG A 11 7.18 -41.80 8.78
C ARG A 11 6.10 -40.87 8.21
N ALA A 12 4.87 -40.95 8.71
CA ALA A 12 3.78 -40.09 8.26
C ALA A 12 4.03 -38.61 8.61
N PHE A 13 4.51 -38.35 9.83
CA PHE A 13 4.85 -37.00 10.27
C PHE A 13 6.06 -36.43 9.52
N PHE A 14 7.05 -37.27 9.20
CA PHE A 14 8.16 -36.88 8.34
C PHE A 14 7.67 -36.38 6.97
N TRP A 15 6.82 -37.14 6.29
CA TRP A 15 6.29 -36.74 4.98
C TRP A 15 5.42 -35.49 5.07
N ALA A 16 4.65 -35.32 6.15
CA ALA A 16 3.89 -34.08 6.38
C ALA A 16 4.81 -32.84 6.47
N ILE A 17 5.95 -32.94 7.16
CA ILE A 17 6.95 -31.86 7.22
C ILE A 17 7.53 -31.56 5.83
N ILE A 18 7.89 -32.59 5.06
CA ILE A 18 8.44 -32.39 3.71
C ILE A 18 7.42 -31.73 2.78
N ILE A 19 6.15 -32.17 2.83
CA ILE A 19 5.06 -31.56 2.06
C ILE A 19 4.85 -30.11 2.47
N ALA A 20 4.87 -29.80 3.78
CA ALA A 20 4.73 -28.43 4.27
C ALA A 20 5.87 -27.51 3.78
N LEU A 21 7.12 -28.00 3.81
CA LEU A 21 8.27 -27.26 3.30
C LEU A 21 8.19 -27.03 1.78
N ALA A 22 7.80 -28.06 1.02
CA ALA A 22 7.61 -27.95 -0.42
C ALA A 22 6.48 -26.98 -0.78
N ALA A 23 5.37 -27.04 -0.06
CA ALA A 23 4.25 -26.10 -0.20
C ALA A 23 4.70 -24.67 0.12
N GLN A 24 5.44 -24.46 1.20
CA GLN A 24 5.98 -23.16 1.57
C GLN A 24 6.90 -22.60 0.48
N PHE A 25 7.81 -23.41 -0.08
CA PHE A 25 8.65 -22.99 -1.19
C PHE A 25 7.84 -22.65 -2.45
N PHE A 26 6.81 -23.45 -2.77
CA PHE A 26 5.91 -23.18 -3.88
C PHE A 26 5.15 -21.86 -3.71
N PHE A 27 4.59 -21.60 -2.52
CA PHE A 27 3.90 -20.35 -2.22
C PHE A 27 4.85 -19.14 -2.27
N MET A 28 6.08 -19.30 -1.77
CA MET A 28 7.12 -18.26 -1.83
C MET A 28 7.52 -17.96 -3.29
N ALA A 29 7.73 -18.98 -4.12
CA ALA A 29 8.06 -18.83 -5.54
C ALA A 29 6.91 -18.21 -6.37
N LYS A 30 5.65 -18.49 -6.00
CA LYS A 30 4.46 -17.92 -6.65
C LYS A 30 4.07 -16.54 -6.13
N GLY A 31 4.73 -16.04 -5.07
CA GLY A 31 4.39 -14.77 -4.44
C GLY A 31 2.95 -14.73 -3.92
N ILE A 32 2.43 -15.87 -3.44
CA ILE A 32 1.06 -15.94 -2.91
C ILE A 32 1.07 -15.41 -1.48
N GLU A 33 0.50 -14.21 -1.31
CA GLU A 33 0.51 -13.37 -0.10
C GLU A 33 -0.40 -13.86 1.05
N ASN A 34 -0.85 -15.13 1.04
CA ASN A 34 -1.89 -15.61 1.94
C ASN A 34 -1.40 -15.97 3.36
N VAL A 35 -0.10 -15.86 3.66
CA VAL A 35 0.46 -16.18 4.98
C VAL A 35 1.13 -14.94 5.58
N PRO A 36 0.74 -14.50 6.79
CA PRO A 36 1.22 -13.23 7.37
C PRO A 36 2.67 -13.30 7.89
N PHE A 37 3.34 -14.43 7.73
CA PHE A 37 4.67 -14.66 8.27
C PHE A 37 5.69 -14.83 7.13
N PHE A 38 6.47 -13.76 6.94
CA PHE A 38 7.75 -13.72 6.21
C PHE A 38 7.70 -13.91 4.69
N ILE A 39 7.24 -12.88 3.99
CA ILE A 39 7.69 -12.67 2.61
C ILE A 39 9.09 -12.06 2.70
N TYR A 40 10.13 -12.88 2.57
CA TYR A 40 11.53 -12.43 2.64
C TYR A 40 11.80 -11.27 1.65
N SER A 41 11.11 -11.28 0.50
CA SER A 41 11.24 -10.22 -0.50
C SER A 41 10.85 -8.84 0.04
N MET A 42 9.84 -8.72 0.92
CA MET A 42 9.48 -7.41 1.52
C MET A 42 10.59 -6.80 2.38
N TYR A 43 11.44 -7.63 2.98
CA TYR A 43 12.52 -7.20 3.85
C TYR A 43 13.90 -7.19 3.17
N SER A 44 14.08 -7.93 2.08
CA SER A 44 15.36 -8.05 1.37
C SER A 44 15.48 -7.12 0.15
N TYR A 45 14.39 -6.48 -0.28
CA TYR A 45 14.51 -5.43 -1.29
C TYR A 45 15.25 -4.25 -0.67
N ALA A 46 16.48 -4.03 -1.14
CA ALA A 46 17.19 -2.77 -0.93
C ALA A 46 16.23 -1.65 -1.32
N HIS A 47 15.76 -0.91 -0.33
CA HIS A 47 14.97 0.28 -0.59
C HIS A 47 15.89 1.19 -1.40
N GLN A 48 15.53 1.42 -2.66
CA GLN A 48 16.28 2.40 -3.44
C GLN A 48 16.21 3.72 -2.65
N PRO A 49 17.33 4.40 -2.43
CA PRO A 49 17.30 5.73 -1.84
C PRO A 49 16.45 6.60 -2.77
N GLN A 50 15.19 6.77 -2.40
CA GLN A 50 14.34 7.75 -3.06
C GLN A 50 14.76 9.09 -2.49
N ASP A 51 15.61 9.78 -3.25
CA ASP A 51 16.07 11.12 -2.90
C ASP A 51 14.89 12.09 -2.71
N SER A 52 13.74 11.80 -3.32
CA SER A 52 12.51 12.55 -3.10
C SER A 52 11.28 11.66 -2.98
N PHE A 53 10.39 12.05 -2.07
CA PHE A 53 9.07 11.46 -1.92
C PHE A 53 8.01 12.46 -2.39
N ASN A 54 7.08 12.02 -3.21
CA ASN A 54 5.90 12.80 -3.54
C ASN A 54 4.87 12.65 -2.42
N VAL A 55 4.62 13.74 -1.69
CA VAL A 55 3.63 13.78 -0.62
C VAL A 55 2.44 14.60 -1.08
N ILE A 56 1.25 14.03 -0.91
CA ILE A 56 0.00 14.74 -1.14
C ILE A 56 -0.34 15.52 0.12
N LEU A 57 -0.53 16.82 -0.01
CA LEU A 57 -0.91 17.73 1.06
C LEU A 57 -2.29 18.32 0.77
N VAL A 58 -3.09 18.48 1.82
CA VAL A 58 -4.41 19.11 1.71
C VAL A 58 -4.34 20.49 2.35
N LYS A 59 -4.51 21.54 1.55
CA LYS A 59 -4.48 22.93 1.98
C LYS A 59 -5.90 23.48 2.11
N THR A 60 -6.16 24.15 3.22
CA THR A 60 -7.37 24.90 3.52
C THR A 60 -7.02 26.38 3.73
N GLN A 61 -8.02 27.23 3.96
CA GLN A 61 -7.79 28.64 4.29
C GLN A 61 -6.95 28.82 5.57
N GLY A 62 -7.10 27.92 6.55
CA GLY A 62 -6.36 27.95 7.81
C GLY A 62 -4.97 27.30 7.77
N GLY A 63 -4.51 26.83 6.61
CA GLY A 63 -3.23 26.13 6.45
C GLY A 63 -3.38 24.68 5.97
N TYR A 64 -2.36 23.86 6.21
CA TYR A 64 -2.36 22.45 5.81
C TYR A 64 -3.07 21.59 6.84
N LEU A 65 -3.94 20.69 6.37
CA LEU A 65 -4.54 19.68 7.23
C LEU A 65 -3.46 18.71 7.71
N ASN A 66 -3.46 18.45 9.01
CA ASN A 66 -2.63 17.41 9.58
C ASN A 66 -3.44 16.10 9.63
N PRO A 67 -3.11 15.09 8.80
CA PRO A 67 -3.82 13.82 8.79
C PRO A 67 -3.56 12.99 10.06
N TYR A 68 -2.52 13.29 10.84
CA TYR A 68 -2.23 12.59 12.11
C TYR A 68 -3.19 12.97 13.25
N GLN A 69 -4.01 14.00 13.07
CA GLN A 69 -5.07 14.34 14.02
C GLN A 69 -6.31 13.45 13.87
N LEU A 70 -6.39 12.68 12.79
CA LEU A 70 -7.49 11.77 12.50
C LEU A 70 -7.20 10.38 13.05
N SER A 71 -8.24 9.58 13.27
CA SER A 71 -8.02 8.14 13.51
C SER A 71 -7.36 7.50 12.28
N GLY A 72 -6.63 6.40 12.48
CA GLY A 72 -5.92 5.72 11.39
C GLY A 72 -6.83 5.40 10.19
N ARG A 73 -8.06 4.95 10.46
CA ARG A 73 -9.06 4.67 9.41
C ARG A 73 -9.51 5.92 8.67
N GLU A 74 -9.71 7.03 9.36
CA GLU A 74 -10.14 8.29 8.74
C GLU A 74 -9.03 8.89 7.88
N SER A 75 -7.80 8.87 8.40
CA SER A 75 -6.60 9.29 7.67
C SER A 75 -6.40 8.44 6.41
N GLU A 76 -6.49 7.12 6.54
CA GLU A 76 -6.35 6.20 5.40
C GLU A 76 -7.46 6.43 4.35
N MET A 77 -8.71 6.54 4.79
CA MET A 77 -9.83 6.83 3.90
C MET A 77 -9.64 8.17 3.18
N LEU A 78 -9.14 9.20 3.88
CA LEU A 78 -8.85 10.49 3.28
C LEU A 78 -7.73 10.39 2.23
N MET A 79 -6.57 9.89 2.65
CA MET A 79 -5.35 9.91 1.85
C MET A 79 -5.41 8.96 0.64
N ASN A 80 -5.96 7.76 0.81
CA ASN A 80 -6.09 6.80 -0.29
C ASN A 80 -7.01 7.32 -1.38
N ASN A 81 -8.18 7.89 -1.01
CA ASN A 81 -9.12 8.43 -1.98
C ASN A 81 -8.53 9.61 -2.76
N ILE A 82 -7.78 10.50 -2.10
CA ILE A 82 -7.14 11.63 -2.78
C ILE A 82 -6.03 11.14 -3.72
N SER A 83 -5.21 10.19 -3.27
CA SER A 83 -4.16 9.59 -4.10
C SER A 83 -4.74 8.94 -5.35
N TYR A 84 -5.82 8.16 -5.17
CA TYR A 84 -6.56 7.52 -6.26
C TYR A 84 -7.09 8.55 -7.27
N PHE A 85 -7.79 9.57 -6.77
CA PHE A 85 -8.38 10.63 -7.60
C PHE A 85 -7.31 11.43 -8.35
N SER A 86 -6.19 11.76 -7.68
CA SER A 86 -5.04 12.44 -8.28
C SER A 86 -4.45 11.63 -9.44
N LYS A 87 -4.29 10.30 -9.25
CA LYS A 87 -3.80 9.40 -10.29
C LYS A 87 -4.77 9.31 -11.47
N MET A 88 -6.07 9.17 -11.23
CA MET A 88 -7.08 9.17 -12.30
C MET A 88 -7.08 10.49 -13.09
N LYS A 89 -6.96 11.64 -12.42
CA LYS A 89 -6.90 12.95 -13.08
C LYS A 89 -5.69 13.05 -14.03
N LYS A 90 -4.54 12.47 -13.66
CA LYS A 90 -3.35 12.38 -14.53
C LYS A 90 -3.56 11.47 -15.74
N LEU A 91 -4.45 10.48 -15.63
CA LEU A 91 -4.79 9.53 -16.68
C LEU A 91 -6.06 9.93 -17.46
N ALA A 92 -6.36 11.23 -17.57
CA ALA A 92 -7.55 11.74 -18.26
C ALA A 92 -8.87 11.08 -17.80
N TYR A 93 -8.99 10.86 -16.49
CA TYR A 93 -10.17 10.25 -15.83
C TYR A 93 -10.40 8.78 -16.18
N GLN A 94 -9.41 8.10 -16.76
CA GLN A 94 -9.43 6.65 -16.87
C GLN A 94 -9.08 6.03 -15.53
N ASP A 95 -9.87 5.02 -15.14
CA ASP A 95 -9.58 4.27 -13.94
C ASP A 95 -8.40 3.32 -14.19
N TYR A 96 -7.35 3.46 -13.38
CA TYR A 96 -6.13 2.68 -13.54
C TYR A 96 -6.30 1.20 -13.17
N ILE A 97 -7.39 0.82 -12.47
CA ILE A 97 -7.66 -0.58 -12.15
C ILE A 97 -8.38 -1.32 -13.29
N THR A 98 -8.90 -0.62 -14.30
CA THR A 98 -9.62 -1.21 -15.45
C THR A 98 -8.86 -2.38 -16.06
N PRO A 99 -7.54 -2.29 -16.39
CA PRO A 99 -6.82 -3.43 -16.98
C PRO A 99 -6.75 -4.64 -16.05
N THR A 100 -6.74 -4.42 -14.73
CA THR A 100 -6.75 -5.51 -13.74
C THR A 100 -8.12 -6.18 -13.67
N VAL A 101 -9.20 -5.39 -13.70
CA VAL A 101 -10.58 -5.90 -13.74
C VAL A 101 -10.82 -6.70 -15.03
N GLU A 102 -10.42 -6.14 -16.18
CA GLU A 102 -10.52 -6.82 -17.48
C GLU A 102 -9.78 -8.17 -17.47
N ARG A 103 -8.51 -8.17 -17.07
CA ARG A 103 -7.68 -9.38 -17.00
C ARG A 103 -8.25 -10.46 -16.07
N ARG A 104 -8.92 -10.05 -14.98
CA ARG A 104 -9.50 -10.99 -14.01
C ARG A 104 -10.85 -11.55 -14.46
N PHE A 105 -11.67 -10.76 -15.16
CA PHE A 105 -13.10 -11.09 -15.32
C PHE A 105 -13.62 -11.14 -16.76
N LYS A 106 -13.07 -10.37 -17.72
CA LYS A 106 -13.67 -10.13 -19.07
C LYS A 106 -13.96 -11.40 -19.87
N ASN A 107 -13.07 -12.39 -19.79
CA ASN A 107 -13.22 -13.68 -20.48
C ASN A 107 -13.54 -14.84 -19.54
N LYS A 108 -13.81 -14.56 -18.26
CA LYS A 108 -14.10 -15.58 -17.24
C LYS A 108 -15.55 -15.55 -16.76
N LEU A 109 -16.29 -14.50 -17.09
CA LEU A 109 -17.68 -14.31 -16.71
C LEU A 109 -18.55 -14.09 -17.95
N PRO A 110 -19.84 -14.45 -17.90
CA PRO A 110 -20.81 -14.02 -18.91
C PRO A 110 -20.81 -12.49 -19.03
N ILE A 111 -21.02 -11.97 -20.25
CA ILE A 111 -20.91 -10.54 -20.56
C ILE A 111 -21.77 -9.65 -19.64
N ASN A 112 -22.99 -10.08 -19.31
CA ASN A 112 -23.88 -9.34 -18.42
C ASN A 112 -23.35 -9.25 -17.00
N THR A 113 -22.78 -10.35 -16.49
CA THR A 113 -22.15 -10.42 -15.17
C THR A 113 -20.86 -9.59 -15.15
N TYR A 114 -20.05 -9.67 -16.20
CA TYR A 114 -18.87 -8.83 -16.36
C TYR A 114 -19.24 -7.34 -16.31
N ASN A 115 -20.22 -6.90 -17.10
CA ASN A 115 -20.66 -5.50 -17.12
C ASN A 115 -21.22 -5.04 -15.77
N PHE A 116 -21.83 -5.93 -14.98
CA PHE A 116 -22.25 -5.60 -13.61
C PHE A 116 -21.04 -5.42 -12.68
N VAL A 117 -20.09 -6.36 -12.71
CA VAL A 117 -18.86 -6.30 -11.91
C VAL A 117 -18.01 -5.09 -12.27
N GLU A 118 -17.80 -4.83 -13.56
CA GLU A 118 -17.05 -3.68 -14.06
C GLU A 118 -17.66 -2.37 -13.57
N ARG A 119 -18.99 -2.19 -13.70
CA ARG A 119 -19.70 -0.99 -13.21
C ARG A 119 -19.62 -0.82 -11.68
N GLY A 120 -19.47 -1.91 -10.93
CA GLY A 120 -19.37 -1.88 -9.47
C GLY A 120 -17.95 -1.65 -8.95
N LEU A 121 -16.92 -2.01 -9.72
CA LEU A 121 -15.53 -1.92 -9.31
C LEU A 121 -14.79 -0.73 -9.92
N VAL A 122 -15.12 -0.36 -11.16
CA VAL A 122 -14.39 0.64 -11.94
C VAL A 122 -15.13 1.97 -11.89
N ASN A 123 -14.38 3.04 -11.67
CA ASN A 123 -14.93 4.38 -11.70
C ASN A 123 -15.10 4.89 -13.13
N ASN A 124 -16.20 5.60 -13.39
CA ASN A 124 -16.42 6.31 -14.65
C ASN A 124 -16.40 7.84 -14.48
N HIS A 125 -16.43 8.58 -15.59
CA HIS A 125 -16.40 10.04 -15.59
C HIS A 125 -17.55 10.68 -14.79
N LEU A 126 -18.74 10.04 -14.74
CA LEU A 126 -19.89 10.54 -13.98
C LEU A 126 -19.71 10.37 -12.46
N GLN A 127 -18.98 9.35 -12.02
CA GLN A 127 -18.62 9.17 -10.61
C GLN A 127 -17.49 10.12 -10.23
N PHE A 128 -16.57 10.38 -11.16
CA PHE A 128 -15.50 11.36 -10.97
C PHE A 128 -16.05 12.76 -10.69
N SER A 129 -17.08 13.22 -11.41
CA SER A 129 -17.68 14.54 -11.17
C SER A 129 -18.35 14.67 -9.79
N LYS A 130 -18.76 13.55 -9.18
CA LYS A 130 -19.37 13.52 -7.84
C LYS A 130 -18.36 13.49 -6.70
N TYR A 131 -17.10 13.17 -7.00
CA TYR A 131 -16.05 12.98 -6.00
C TYR A 131 -15.85 14.22 -5.12
N THR A 132 -15.74 15.41 -5.71
CA THR A 132 -15.48 16.66 -4.97
C THR A 132 -16.56 16.94 -3.94
N GLY A 133 -17.83 16.68 -4.30
CA GLY A 133 -18.97 16.80 -3.39
C GLY A 133 -18.94 15.79 -2.25
N TRP A 134 -18.59 14.53 -2.54
CA TRP A 134 -18.40 13.52 -1.49
C TRP A 134 -17.26 13.90 -0.54
N TRP A 135 -16.12 14.34 -1.09
CA TRP A 135 -14.94 14.68 -0.33
C TRP A 135 -15.16 15.90 0.58
N LYS A 136 -15.86 16.92 0.09
CA LYS A 136 -16.30 18.06 0.91
C LYS A 136 -17.12 17.62 2.12
N ARG A 137 -18.09 16.72 1.92
CA ARG A 137 -18.91 16.18 3.01
C ARG A 137 -18.08 15.36 3.99
N TYR A 138 -17.20 14.51 3.50
CA TYR A 138 -16.33 13.68 4.33
C TYR A 138 -15.43 14.52 5.23
N LEU A 139 -14.77 15.54 4.68
CA LEU A 139 -13.94 16.47 5.44
C LEU A 139 -14.75 17.22 6.52
N ALA A 140 -15.96 17.68 6.18
CA ALA A 140 -16.84 18.34 7.14
C ALA A 140 -17.25 17.41 8.30
N THR A 141 -17.45 16.12 8.02
CA THR A 141 -17.76 15.12 9.06
C THR A 141 -16.57 14.87 9.99
N VAL A 142 -15.40 14.61 9.41
CA VAL A 142 -14.23 14.14 10.16
C VAL A 142 -13.58 15.28 10.97
N TYR A 143 -13.47 16.48 10.38
CA TYR A 143 -12.89 17.64 11.06
C TYR A 143 -13.92 18.47 11.84
N LYS A 144 -15.21 18.08 11.79
CA LYS A 144 -16.34 18.82 12.40
C LYS A 144 -16.37 20.31 12.03
N ASN A 145 -15.83 20.65 10.86
CA ASN A 145 -15.70 22.02 10.39
C ASN A 145 -15.98 22.06 8.87
N PRO A 146 -16.96 22.85 8.42
CA PRO A 146 -17.18 23.06 7.00
C PRO A 146 -16.04 23.89 6.40
N PHE A 147 -15.27 23.28 5.50
CA PHE A 147 -14.28 24.02 4.70
C PHE A 147 -14.94 24.67 3.48
N ASP A 148 -14.73 25.97 3.30
CA ASP A 148 -15.23 26.71 2.13
C ASP A 148 -14.50 26.32 0.85
N SER A 149 -13.18 26.17 0.95
CA SER A 149 -12.30 25.75 -0.15
C SER A 149 -11.20 24.84 0.36
N VAL A 150 -10.89 23.82 -0.44
CA VAL A 150 -9.84 22.85 -0.15
C VAL A 150 -9.06 22.60 -1.43
N MET A 151 -7.73 22.67 -1.34
CA MET A 151 -6.81 22.45 -2.44
C MET A 151 -5.94 21.23 -2.15
N VAL A 152 -5.78 20.36 -3.14
CA VAL A 152 -4.85 19.24 -3.07
C VAL A 152 -3.57 19.66 -3.76
N VAL A 153 -2.47 19.65 -3.01
CA VAL A 153 -1.14 20.02 -3.48
C VAL A 153 -0.25 18.78 -3.47
N SER A 154 0.54 18.61 -4.52
CA SER A 154 1.59 17.59 -4.56
C SER A 154 2.91 18.28 -4.26
N ALA A 155 3.56 17.88 -3.17
CA ALA A 155 4.86 18.40 -2.76
C ALA A 155 5.93 17.32 -2.95
N TYR A 156 7.08 17.72 -3.47
CA TYR A 156 8.26 16.86 -3.52
C TYR A 156 9.09 17.18 -2.29
N ILE A 157 9.18 16.22 -1.37
CA ILE A 157 10.02 16.33 -0.18
C ILE A 157 11.32 15.61 -0.51
N GLN A 158 12.41 16.36 -0.59
CA GLN A 158 13.74 15.78 -0.73
C GLN A 158 14.25 15.42 0.66
N TYR A 159 14.58 14.14 0.89
CA TYR A 159 15.19 13.73 2.13
C TYR A 159 16.69 14.02 2.03
N GLN A 160 17.16 15.03 2.77
CA GLN A 160 18.59 15.16 3.07
C GLN A 160 18.84 14.41 4.38
N PRO A 161 19.49 13.23 4.36
CA PRO A 161 19.90 12.60 5.61
C PRO A 161 20.85 13.54 6.37
N GLU A 162 20.54 13.85 7.62
CA GLU A 162 21.40 14.66 8.50
C GLU A 162 22.79 14.05 8.69
N PHE A 163 22.95 12.76 8.42
CA PHE A 163 24.23 12.06 8.48
C PHE A 163 24.78 11.77 7.08
N SER A 164 25.50 12.73 6.51
CA SER A 164 26.57 12.40 5.56
C SER A 164 27.77 11.95 6.39
N LYS A 165 28.07 10.65 6.40
CA LYS A 165 29.26 10.11 7.06
C LYS A 165 30.49 10.86 6.54
N SER A 166 31.12 11.67 7.39
CA SER A 166 32.38 12.29 7.03
C SER A 166 33.45 11.20 7.05
N PRO A 167 34.41 11.17 6.12
CA PRO A 167 35.53 10.21 6.17
C PRO A 167 36.38 10.33 7.46
N VAL A 168 36.12 11.35 8.28
CA VAL A 168 36.85 11.69 9.50
C VAL A 168 36.08 11.31 10.78
N ASP A 169 34.87 10.75 10.66
CA ASP A 169 34.06 10.43 11.84
C ASP A 169 34.73 9.32 12.69
N SER A 170 35.24 9.73 13.85
CA SER A 170 35.97 8.89 14.80
C SER A 170 34.99 8.25 15.78
N VAL A 171 35.20 6.97 16.12
CA VAL A 171 34.38 6.25 17.12
C VAL A 171 34.47 6.97 18.48
N ILE A 172 33.33 7.46 18.99
CA ILE A 172 33.29 8.25 20.23
C ILE A 172 33.26 7.35 21.48
N PHE A 173 32.62 6.18 21.42
CA PHE A 173 32.74 5.15 22.47
C PHE A 173 32.28 3.78 21.99
N THR A 174 32.78 2.73 22.65
CA THR A 174 32.33 1.35 22.50
C THR A 174 31.84 0.89 23.87
N CYS A 175 30.59 0.44 23.95
CA CYS A 175 30.05 -0.18 25.17
C CYS A 175 30.12 -1.71 25.04
N TYR A 176 30.66 -2.35 26.07
CA TYR A 176 30.61 -3.80 26.22
C TYR A 176 29.57 -4.13 27.29
N PHE A 177 28.65 -5.02 26.95
CA PHE A 177 27.73 -5.60 27.91
C PHE A 177 28.35 -6.88 28.47
N LYS A 178 28.32 -7.02 29.81
CA LYS A 178 28.71 -8.25 30.51
C LYS A 178 27.64 -9.31 30.38
#